data_AF-M0IDE7-F1
#
_entry.id   AF-M0IDE7-F1
#
_cell.length_a   1.000
_cell.length_b   1.000
_cell.length_c   1.000
_cell.angle_alpha   90.00
_cell.angle_beta   90.00
_cell.angle_gamma   90.00
#
_symmetry.space_group_name_H-M   'P 1'
#
loop_
_entity.id
_entity.type
_entity.pdbx_description
1 polymer ?
#
loop_
_entity_poly.entity_id
_entity_poly.type
_entity_poly.pdbx_seq_one_letter_code
_entity_poly.pdbx_strand_id
1 'polypeptide(L)'
;MRNTRRAYLAATAGALTLGTAGCLGGGSGGSGNDAVAAIGCEVPERDTVSSLPTPVIGSEDASVVVDVWEDFACPHCATFAVDVAPQLRSEYVSEGIVRYRHHDFPIPVDEWWSWKGASAARAVQDEADDETFFDFAHTLYENQSEFGGGDAEGSLSTLQSLADDADLDGCSVAAAASRERYRPLVEAERTEAVDERGFQGTPTVLVDGEQVAPRWSDLQRAVENAR
;
A
#
# COMPACT_ATOMS: atom_id res chain seq x y z
N MET A 1 75.46 -42.93 -3.64
CA MET A 1 76.13 -41.66 -4.03
C MET A 1 76.05 -40.71 -2.83
N ARG A 2 77.21 -40.27 -2.33
CA ARG A 2 77.35 -39.24 -1.27
C ARG A 2 76.95 -37.88 -1.84
N ASN A 3 76.32 -37.02 -1.02
CA ASN A 3 76.76 -35.65 -0.71
C ASN A 3 75.61 -34.83 -0.06
N THR A 4 75.74 -34.48 1.23
CA THR A 4 76.05 -33.13 1.81
C THR A 4 74.83 -32.20 1.86
N ARG A 5 74.21 -31.94 3.02
CA ARG A 5 74.56 -30.95 4.07
C ARG A 5 74.65 -29.48 3.61
N ARG A 6 73.91 -28.63 4.35
CA ARG A 6 73.85 -27.14 4.41
C ARG A 6 72.80 -26.54 3.47
N ALA A 7 71.94 -25.60 3.88
CA ALA A 7 72.15 -24.55 4.86
C ALA A 7 70.87 -24.18 5.64
N TYR A 8 71.07 -23.80 6.91
CA TYR A 8 70.15 -23.02 7.72
C TYR A 8 70.09 -21.59 7.19
N LEU A 9 68.89 -21.01 7.08
CA LEU A 9 68.65 -19.61 7.39
C LEU A 9 67.26 -19.48 8.04
N ALA A 10 67.28 -19.01 9.28
CA ALA A 10 66.12 -18.59 10.04
C ALA A 10 65.67 -17.20 9.56
N ALA A 11 64.35 -16.98 9.50
CA ALA A 11 63.77 -15.65 9.65
C ALA A 11 62.40 -15.78 10.30
N THR A 12 62.22 -14.94 11.32
CA THR A 12 61.19 -14.91 12.35
C THR A 12 59.91 -14.21 11.92
N ALA A 13 58.81 -14.62 12.57
CA ALA A 13 57.68 -13.81 13.05
C ALA A 13 56.82 -12.99 12.05
N GLY A 14 55.51 -13.25 12.10
CA GLY A 14 54.49 -12.39 11.52
C GLY A 14 53.11 -13.02 11.60
N ALA A 15 52.50 -13.05 12.79
CA ALA A 15 51.08 -13.31 12.93
C ALA A 15 50.31 -12.08 12.46
N LEU A 16 49.55 -12.20 11.38
CA LEU A 16 48.51 -11.27 10.98
C LEU A 16 47.28 -12.07 10.56
N THR A 17 46.39 -12.32 11.52
CA THR A 17 45.00 -12.70 11.25
C THR A 17 44.28 -11.46 10.73
N LEU A 18 44.31 -11.27 9.42
CA LEU A 18 43.41 -10.33 8.75
C LEU A 18 42.08 -11.05 8.51
N GLY A 19 41.17 -10.91 9.48
CA GLY A 19 39.76 -11.10 9.23
C GLY A 19 39.28 -9.93 8.37
N THR A 20 38.99 -10.19 7.11
CA THR A 20 38.18 -9.28 6.29
C THR A 20 36.85 -9.95 6.05
N ALA A 21 35.84 -9.40 6.73
CA ALA A 21 34.44 -9.70 6.59
C ALA A 21 34.04 -9.81 5.11
N GLY A 22 33.36 -10.90 4.78
CA GLY A 22 32.54 -10.95 3.59
C GLY A 22 31.36 -10.01 3.79
N CYS A 23 31.09 -9.19 2.77
CA CYS A 23 29.77 -8.69 2.39
C CYS A 23 29.96 -7.77 1.17
N LEU A 24 29.87 -8.35 -0.03
CA LEU A 24 29.52 -7.59 -1.23
C LEU A 24 28.32 -8.28 -1.85
N GLY A 25 27.20 -8.25 -1.10
CA GLY A 25 25.87 -8.35 -1.66
C GLY A 25 25.43 -6.93 -2.00
N GLY A 26 25.54 -6.54 -3.27
CA GLY A 26 24.89 -5.32 -3.76
C GLY A 26 23.39 -5.55 -3.80
N GLY A 27 22.69 -5.20 -2.73
CA GLY A 27 21.25 -5.12 -2.70
C GLY A 27 20.82 -3.68 -2.95
N SER A 28 20.09 -3.42 -4.03
CA SER A 28 19.41 -2.15 -4.30
C SER A 28 18.23 -1.87 -3.34
N GLY A 29 18.31 -2.32 -2.09
CA GLY A 29 17.25 -2.17 -1.07
C GLY A 29 17.38 -0.93 -0.17
N GLY A 30 18.40 -0.09 -0.36
CA GLY A 30 18.74 0.97 0.59
C GLY A 30 17.72 2.11 0.71
N SER A 31 17.12 2.54 -0.41
CA SER A 31 16.36 3.80 -0.44
C SER A 31 15.09 3.79 0.41
N GLY A 32 14.40 2.65 0.54
CA GLY A 32 13.19 2.55 1.35
C GLY A 32 13.50 2.47 2.85
N ASN A 33 14.62 1.82 3.21
CA ASN A 33 15.06 1.65 4.60
C ASN A 33 15.57 2.96 5.20
N ASP A 34 16.32 3.74 4.42
CA ASP A 34 16.82 5.05 4.87
C ASP A 34 15.68 6.03 5.18
N ALA A 35 14.60 6.01 4.39
CA ALA A 35 13.42 6.85 4.60
C ALA A 35 12.61 6.46 5.85
N VAL A 36 12.50 5.16 6.15
CA VAL A 36 11.81 4.67 7.35
C VAL A 36 12.64 4.96 8.61
N ALA A 37 13.97 4.84 8.52
CA ALA A 37 14.85 5.22 9.63
C ALA A 37 14.84 6.73 9.91
N ALA A 38 14.66 7.57 8.88
CA ALA A 38 14.59 9.03 9.01
C ALA A 38 13.42 9.49 9.90
N ILE A 39 12.29 8.78 9.85
CA ILE A 39 11.13 9.05 10.72
C ILE A 39 11.23 8.36 12.10
N GLY A 40 12.38 7.75 12.43
CA GLY A 40 12.62 7.13 13.73
C GLY A 40 12.05 5.72 13.90
N CYS A 41 11.66 5.07 12.80
CA CYS A 41 11.14 3.70 12.81
C CYS A 41 12.24 2.67 12.50
N GLU A 42 12.25 1.57 13.25
CA GLU A 42 13.08 0.40 12.97
C GLU A 42 12.18 -0.81 12.73
N VAL A 43 11.92 -1.11 11.45
CA VAL A 43 11.05 -2.22 11.02
C VAL A 43 11.87 -3.21 10.19
N PRO A 44 11.88 -4.52 10.53
CA PRO A 44 12.58 -5.50 9.74
C PRO A 44 12.04 -5.55 8.30
N GLU A 45 12.89 -5.93 7.35
CA GLU A 45 12.43 -6.18 5.98
C GLU A 45 11.45 -7.36 5.98
N ARG A 46 10.39 -7.25 5.17
CA ARG A 46 9.36 -8.26 4.96
C ARG A 46 9.24 -8.51 3.46
N ASP A 47 8.90 -9.74 3.08
CA ASP A 47 8.67 -10.08 1.68
C ASP A 47 7.49 -9.29 1.11
N THR A 48 7.54 -9.04 -0.20
CA THR A 48 6.42 -8.44 -0.93
C THR A 48 5.21 -9.36 -0.94
N VAL A 49 4.02 -8.78 -0.84
CA VAL A 49 2.74 -9.50 -0.90
C VAL A 49 2.15 -9.31 -2.30
N SER A 50 1.88 -10.42 -2.98
CA SER A 50 1.31 -10.42 -4.34
C SER A 50 -0.16 -10.85 -4.38
N SER A 51 -0.74 -11.23 -3.25
CA SER A 51 -2.12 -11.69 -3.16
C SER A 51 -2.67 -11.41 -1.77
N LEU A 52 -3.80 -10.71 -1.73
CA LEU A 52 -4.62 -10.43 -0.56
C LEU A 52 -6.07 -10.25 -1.06
N PRO A 53 -7.12 -10.66 -0.32
CA PRO A 53 -8.49 -10.46 -0.76
C PRO A 53 -8.81 -8.99 -1.02
N THR A 54 -9.65 -8.69 -2.02
CA THR A 54 -10.18 -7.33 -2.24
C THR A 54 -10.84 -6.82 -0.96
N PRO A 55 -10.48 -5.62 -0.43
CA PRO A 55 -11.08 -5.10 0.77
C PRO A 55 -12.60 -4.92 0.59
N VAL A 56 -13.37 -5.42 1.53
CA VAL A 56 -14.83 -5.45 1.41
C VAL A 56 -15.56 -5.22 2.73
N ILE A 57 -16.61 -4.41 2.70
CA ILE A 57 -17.56 -4.24 3.81
C ILE A 57 -18.99 -4.53 3.36
N GLY A 58 -19.84 -4.89 4.32
CA GLY A 58 -21.23 -5.28 4.08
C GLY A 58 -21.45 -6.79 4.03
N SER A 59 -22.72 -7.17 3.98
CA SER A 59 -23.15 -8.57 4.01
C SER A 59 -22.59 -9.36 2.81
N GLU A 60 -22.26 -10.64 3.02
CA GLU A 60 -21.97 -11.57 1.92
C GLU A 60 -23.24 -11.91 1.11
N ASP A 61 -24.41 -11.77 1.73
CA ASP A 61 -25.73 -11.99 1.13
C ASP A 61 -26.35 -10.70 0.56
N ALA A 62 -25.60 -9.60 0.47
CA ALA A 62 -26.08 -8.34 -0.08
C ALA A 62 -26.57 -8.52 -1.53
N SER A 63 -27.70 -7.90 -1.88
CA SER A 63 -28.30 -8.05 -3.21
C SER A 63 -27.58 -7.25 -4.28
N VAL A 64 -26.83 -6.21 -3.89
CA VAL A 64 -26.13 -5.30 -4.80
C VAL A 64 -24.65 -5.24 -4.44
N VAL A 65 -23.79 -5.32 -5.45
CA VAL A 65 -22.34 -5.13 -5.30
C VAL A 65 -21.94 -3.76 -5.86
N VAL A 66 -21.23 -2.98 -5.04
CA VAL A 66 -20.63 -1.72 -5.47
C VAL A 66 -19.12 -1.89 -5.49
N ASP A 67 -18.51 -1.78 -6.67
CA ASP A 67 -17.07 -1.79 -6.86
C ASP A 67 -16.57 -0.37 -7.12
N VAL A 68 -15.56 0.07 -6.39
CA VAL A 68 -14.95 1.38 -6.60
C VAL A 68 -13.45 1.22 -6.82
N TRP A 69 -12.98 1.66 -7.98
CA TRP A 69 -11.58 1.65 -8.37
C TRP A 69 -10.99 3.04 -8.15
N GLU A 70 -10.02 3.16 -7.24
CA GLU A 70 -9.57 4.45 -6.71
C GLU A 70 -8.05 4.61 -6.72
N ASP A 71 -7.62 5.87 -6.70
CA ASP A 71 -6.22 6.25 -6.55
C ASP A 71 -6.11 7.16 -5.32
N PHE A 72 -5.23 6.82 -4.37
CA PHE A 72 -5.06 7.58 -3.13
C PHE A 72 -4.55 9.02 -3.33
N ALA A 73 -4.01 9.35 -4.50
CA ALA A 73 -3.62 10.71 -4.87
C ALA A 73 -4.67 11.46 -5.71
N CYS A 74 -5.78 10.81 -6.09
CA CYS A 74 -6.79 11.44 -6.94
C CYS A 74 -7.76 12.32 -6.14
N PRO A 75 -7.90 13.62 -6.46
CA PRO A 75 -8.83 14.52 -5.75
C PRO A 75 -10.30 14.14 -5.90
N HIS A 76 -10.68 13.52 -7.02
CA HIS A 76 -12.04 13.03 -7.22
C HIS A 76 -12.33 11.78 -6.39
N CYS A 77 -11.32 10.94 -6.12
CA CYS A 77 -11.46 9.83 -5.18
C CYS A 77 -11.64 10.34 -3.76
N ALA A 78 -10.85 11.35 -3.35
CA ALA A 78 -11.03 11.99 -2.05
C ALA A 78 -12.44 12.57 -1.87
N THR A 79 -12.96 13.26 -2.89
CA THR A 79 -14.34 13.77 -2.86
C THR A 79 -15.36 12.63 -2.71
N PHE A 80 -15.19 11.53 -3.44
CA PHE A 80 -16.09 10.39 -3.34
C PHE A 80 -16.01 9.72 -1.95
N ALA A 81 -14.81 9.43 -1.47
CA ALA A 81 -14.57 8.74 -0.21
C ALA A 81 -15.02 9.55 1.02
N VAL A 82 -14.95 10.88 0.95
CA VAL A 82 -15.36 11.77 2.05
C VAL A 82 -16.85 12.12 2.00
N ASP A 83 -17.40 12.39 0.82
CA ASP A 83 -18.77 12.93 0.72
C ASP A 83 -19.83 11.86 0.37
N VAL A 84 -19.45 10.83 -0.40
CA VAL A 84 -20.39 9.86 -1.00
C VAL A 84 -20.34 8.50 -0.32
N ALA A 85 -19.14 7.94 -0.11
CA ALA A 85 -18.97 6.63 0.50
C ALA A 85 -19.57 6.51 1.92
N PRO A 86 -19.55 7.53 2.80
CA PRO A 86 -20.20 7.45 4.11
C PRO A 86 -21.73 7.36 4.02
N GLN A 87 -22.33 8.01 3.01
CA GLN A 87 -23.77 7.90 2.75
C GLN A 87 -24.11 6.49 2.23
N LEU A 88 -23.30 5.94 1.33
CA LEU A 88 -23.44 4.55 0.88
C LEU A 88 -23.34 3.57 2.06
N ARG A 89 -22.34 3.75 2.92
CA ARG A 89 -22.11 2.90 4.10
C ARG A 89 -23.29 2.96 5.06
N SER A 90 -23.76 4.16 5.39
CA SER A 90 -24.86 4.35 6.34
C SER A 90 -26.22 3.88 5.80
N GLU A 91 -26.57 4.17 4.54
CA GLU A 91 -27.91 3.85 4.01
C GLU A 91 -28.05 2.44 3.44
N TYR A 92 -26.97 1.83 2.93
CA TYR A 92 -27.08 0.60 2.17
C TYR A 92 -26.18 -0.53 2.67
N VAL A 93 -24.95 -0.24 3.09
CA VAL A 93 -24.06 -1.27 3.64
C VAL A 93 -24.55 -1.72 5.01
N SER A 94 -24.91 -0.76 5.89
CA SER A 94 -25.37 -1.05 7.26
C SER A 94 -26.70 -1.83 7.28
N GLU A 95 -27.56 -1.60 6.28
CA GLU A 95 -28.84 -2.29 6.09
C GLU A 95 -28.67 -3.65 5.39
N GLY A 96 -27.44 -4.05 5.03
CA GLY A 96 -27.14 -5.32 4.37
C GLY A 96 -27.55 -5.39 2.90
N ILE A 97 -27.85 -4.25 2.26
CA ILE A 97 -28.29 -4.16 0.86
C ILE A 97 -27.09 -4.16 -0.09
N VAL A 98 -26.02 -3.44 0.29
CA VAL A 98 -24.82 -3.28 -0.53
C VAL A 98 -23.62 -4.00 0.08
N ARG A 99 -22.90 -4.73 -0.77
CA ARG A 99 -21.53 -5.17 -0.54
C ARG A 99 -20.58 -4.21 -1.26
N TYR A 100 -19.82 -3.43 -0.51
CA TYR A 100 -18.93 -2.40 -1.04
C TYR A 100 -17.49 -2.91 -1.08
N ARG A 101 -16.87 -2.88 -2.26
CA ARG A 101 -15.49 -3.31 -2.51
C ARG A 101 -14.64 -2.16 -3.03
N HIS A 102 -13.44 -2.02 -2.47
CA HIS A 102 -12.42 -1.10 -2.96
C HIS A 102 -11.42 -1.86 -3.84
N HIS A 103 -10.98 -1.25 -4.94
CA HIS A 103 -9.93 -1.76 -5.80
C HIS A 103 -8.85 -0.70 -6.00
N ASP A 104 -7.59 -1.10 -5.85
CA ASP A 104 -6.44 -0.23 -5.99
C ASP A 104 -6.21 0.07 -7.49
N PHE A 105 -6.41 1.33 -7.90
CA PHE A 105 -6.23 1.76 -9.29
C PHE A 105 -5.35 2.99 -9.44
N PRO A 106 -4.04 2.89 -9.14
CA PRO A 106 -3.11 3.99 -9.33
C PRO A 106 -2.95 4.35 -10.82
N ILE A 107 -3.37 5.55 -11.18
CA ILE A 107 -3.30 6.13 -12.53
C ILE A 107 -2.28 7.29 -12.57
N PRO A 108 -1.09 7.04 -12.01
CA PRO A 108 -0.18 8.00 -11.34
C PRO A 108 -0.59 9.48 -11.45
N VAL A 109 -1.56 9.90 -10.62
CA VAL A 109 -1.85 11.34 -10.42
C VAL A 109 -0.67 12.01 -9.69
N ASP A 110 -0.12 11.30 -8.71
CA ASP A 110 1.18 11.56 -8.10
C ASP A 110 2.00 10.26 -8.11
N GLU A 111 3.10 10.24 -8.85
CA GLU A 111 3.94 9.05 -9.06
C GLU A 111 4.41 8.39 -7.76
N TRP A 112 4.52 9.17 -6.67
CA TRP A 112 4.96 8.68 -5.38
C TRP A 112 3.78 8.22 -4.53
N TRP A 113 2.77 9.07 -4.35
CA TRP A 113 1.70 8.80 -3.40
C TRP A 113 0.65 7.79 -3.91
N SER A 114 0.34 7.78 -5.20
CA SER A 114 -0.66 6.86 -5.77
C SER A 114 -0.40 5.40 -5.39
N TRP A 115 0.86 4.99 -5.40
CA TRP A 115 1.26 3.62 -5.11
C TRP A 115 1.55 3.37 -3.63
N LYS A 116 2.11 4.36 -2.94
CA LYS A 116 2.46 4.24 -1.52
C LYS A 116 1.24 4.30 -0.63
N GLY A 117 0.26 5.15 -0.95
CA GLY A 117 -1.04 5.18 -0.28
C GLY A 117 -1.75 3.84 -0.36
N ALA A 118 -1.80 3.24 -1.56
CA ALA A 118 -2.33 1.89 -1.76
C ALA A 118 -1.58 0.86 -0.90
N SER A 119 -0.24 0.85 -0.97
CA SER A 119 0.55 -0.07 -0.16
C SER A 119 0.44 0.17 1.36
N ALA A 120 0.13 1.39 1.80
CA ALA A 120 -0.13 1.70 3.20
C ALA A 120 -1.49 1.12 3.64
N ALA A 121 -2.54 1.39 2.87
CA ALA A 121 -3.89 0.90 3.17
C ALA A 121 -3.92 -0.64 3.15
N ARG A 122 -3.29 -1.29 2.16
CA ARG A 122 -3.20 -2.76 2.11
C ARG A 122 -2.40 -3.36 3.28
N ALA A 123 -1.45 -2.62 3.86
CA ALA A 123 -0.80 -3.04 5.11
C ALA A 123 -1.79 -3.08 6.27
N VAL A 124 -2.63 -2.06 6.39
CA VAL A 124 -3.68 -2.01 7.42
C VAL A 124 -4.66 -3.17 7.25
N GLN A 125 -5.07 -3.49 6.02
CA GLN A 125 -5.93 -4.64 5.76
C GLN A 125 -5.28 -5.97 6.21
N ASP A 126 -4.01 -6.19 5.85
CA ASP A 126 -3.28 -7.43 6.14
C ASP A 126 -3.01 -7.62 7.65
N GLU A 127 -2.81 -6.51 8.37
CA GLU A 127 -2.43 -6.51 9.79
C GLU A 127 -3.64 -6.41 10.74
N ALA A 128 -4.75 -5.82 10.28
CA ALA A 128 -5.99 -5.68 11.04
C ALA A 128 -7.15 -6.42 10.34
N ASP A 129 -7.97 -5.71 9.57
CA ASP A 129 -9.13 -6.24 8.86
C ASP A 129 -9.66 -5.25 7.79
N ASP A 130 -10.68 -5.67 7.04
CA ASP A 130 -11.31 -4.86 5.99
C ASP A 130 -12.01 -3.62 6.56
N GLU A 131 -12.66 -3.70 7.73
CA GLU A 131 -13.36 -2.54 8.31
C GLU A 131 -12.35 -1.43 8.64
N THR A 132 -11.23 -1.80 9.24
CA THR A 132 -10.12 -0.91 9.59
C THR A 132 -9.44 -0.36 8.33
N PHE A 133 -9.35 -1.15 7.26
CA PHE A 133 -8.92 -0.66 5.95
C PHE A 133 -9.80 0.52 5.47
N PHE A 134 -11.13 0.38 5.50
CA PHE A 134 -12.02 1.44 5.00
C PHE A 134 -11.98 2.70 5.87
N ASP A 135 -11.92 2.54 7.19
CA ASP A 135 -11.80 3.67 8.11
C ASP A 135 -10.45 4.39 7.90
N PHE A 136 -9.35 3.65 7.76
CA PHE A 136 -8.03 4.23 7.49
C PHE A 136 -7.94 4.86 6.10
N ALA A 137 -8.51 4.24 5.06
CA ALA A 137 -8.56 4.80 3.71
C ALA A 137 -9.33 6.12 3.69
N HIS A 138 -10.45 6.22 4.43
CA HIS A 138 -11.17 7.47 4.61
C HIS A 138 -10.27 8.55 5.25
N THR A 139 -9.55 8.21 6.32
CA THR A 139 -8.57 9.13 6.94
C THR A 139 -7.46 9.58 5.98
N LEU A 140 -6.93 8.69 5.14
CA LEU A 140 -5.94 9.06 4.13
C LEU A 140 -6.52 10.04 3.11
N TYR A 141 -7.78 9.87 2.70
CA TYR A 141 -8.46 10.79 1.78
C TYR A 141 -8.79 12.14 2.42
N GLU A 142 -9.21 12.18 3.68
CA GLU A 142 -9.42 13.43 4.43
C GLU A 142 -8.12 14.26 4.54
N ASN A 143 -6.98 13.58 4.65
CA ASN A 143 -5.66 14.19 4.79
C ASN A 143 -4.87 14.18 3.48
N GLN A 144 -5.51 14.00 2.32
CA GLN A 144 -4.82 13.82 1.04
C GLN A 144 -3.81 14.93 0.71
N SER A 145 -4.06 16.17 1.16
CA SER A 145 -3.15 17.30 0.93
C SER A 145 -1.79 17.20 1.63
N GLU A 146 -1.69 16.34 2.66
CA GLU A 146 -0.48 16.14 3.44
C GLU A 146 0.49 15.14 2.80
N PHE A 147 0.10 14.53 1.67
CA PHE A 147 0.88 13.51 0.99
C PHE A 147 1.32 13.92 -0.42
N GLY A 148 2.50 13.43 -0.82
CA GLY A 148 3.05 13.67 -2.15
C GLY A 148 3.85 14.97 -2.21
N GLY A 149 3.92 15.60 -3.39
CA GLY A 149 4.59 16.90 -3.55
C GLY A 149 6.12 16.89 -3.39
N GLY A 150 6.73 15.71 -3.32
CA GLY A 150 8.18 15.51 -3.21
C GLY A 150 8.73 15.48 -1.78
N ASP A 151 7.89 15.61 -0.75
CA ASP A 151 8.29 15.46 0.66
C ASP A 151 7.98 14.04 1.17
N ALA A 152 8.89 13.12 0.87
CA ALA A 152 8.74 11.72 1.25
C ALA A 152 8.82 11.51 2.77
N GLU A 153 9.72 12.22 3.46
CA GLU A 153 9.89 12.08 4.92
C GLU A 153 8.66 12.62 5.66
N GLY A 154 8.18 13.82 5.29
CA GLY A 154 6.97 14.40 5.86
C GLY A 154 5.74 13.52 5.63
N SER A 155 5.56 13.04 4.40
CA SER A 155 4.45 12.13 4.06
C SER A 155 4.47 10.84 4.90
N LEU A 156 5.65 10.24 5.10
CA LEU A 156 5.80 9.03 5.92
C LEU A 156 5.58 9.30 7.42
N SER A 157 6.02 10.46 7.93
CA SER A 157 5.77 10.87 9.32
C SER A 157 4.29 11.14 9.57
N THR A 158 3.59 11.76 8.63
CA THR A 158 2.13 11.94 8.68
C THR A 158 1.43 10.59 8.66
N LEU A 159 1.84 9.70 7.75
CA LEU A 159 1.27 8.36 7.65
C LEU A 159 1.44 7.56 8.94
N GLN A 160 2.63 7.60 9.55
CA GLN A 160 2.89 6.98 10.85
C GLN A 160 1.93 7.53 11.91
N SER A 161 1.81 8.86 12.01
CA SER A 161 1.00 9.51 13.04
C SER A 161 -0.49 9.16 12.90
N LEU A 162 -1.02 9.19 11.68
CA LEU A 162 -2.43 8.82 11.41
C LEU A 162 -2.72 7.35 11.72
N ALA A 163 -1.76 6.46 11.46
CA ALA A 163 -1.89 5.06 11.81
C ALA A 163 -1.82 4.83 13.33
N ASP A 164 -0.89 5.50 14.03
CA ASP A 164 -0.79 5.44 15.49
C ASP A 164 -2.08 5.99 16.15
N ASP A 165 -2.67 7.07 15.62
CA ASP A 165 -3.94 7.65 16.09
C ASP A 165 -5.14 6.69 15.88
N ALA A 166 -5.01 5.75 14.95
CA ALA A 166 -5.98 4.68 14.69
C ALA A 166 -5.68 3.38 15.46
N ASP A 167 -4.81 3.43 16.48
CA ASP A 167 -4.35 2.28 17.26
C ASP A 167 -3.65 1.17 16.43
N LEU A 168 -3.05 1.53 15.30
CA LEU A 168 -2.26 0.65 14.43
C LEU A 168 -0.75 0.78 14.73
N ASP A 169 0.07 -0.13 14.19
CA ASP A 169 1.53 0.04 14.20
C ASP A 169 1.95 1.01 13.08
N GLY A 170 2.01 2.30 13.39
CA GLY A 170 2.31 3.34 12.40
C GLY A 170 3.69 3.19 11.75
N CYS A 171 4.67 2.61 12.46
CA CYS A 171 5.96 2.29 11.88
C CYS A 171 5.84 1.17 10.83
N SER A 172 5.09 0.11 11.11
CA SER A 172 4.84 -0.96 10.14
C SER A 172 4.10 -0.46 8.90
N VAL A 173 3.09 0.40 9.07
CA VAL A 173 2.33 1.00 7.95
C VAL A 173 3.22 1.91 7.10
N ALA A 174 3.97 2.82 7.73
CA ALA A 174 4.90 3.70 7.00
C ALA A 174 6.00 2.91 6.28
N ALA A 175 6.50 1.82 6.89
CA ALA A 175 7.48 0.95 6.26
C ALA A 175 6.90 0.20 5.05
N ALA A 176 5.67 -0.29 5.15
CA ALA A 176 4.98 -0.95 4.04
C ALA A 176 4.76 0.01 2.87
N ALA A 177 4.40 1.27 3.14
CA ALA A 177 4.27 2.31 2.13
C ALA A 177 5.62 2.67 1.48
N SER A 178 6.63 2.96 2.29
CA SER A 178 7.97 3.33 1.81
C SER A 178 8.57 2.26 0.90
N ARG A 179 8.49 0.99 1.33
CA ARG A 179 9.03 -0.17 0.61
C ARG A 179 8.09 -0.76 -0.44
N GLU A 180 6.86 -0.26 -0.50
CA GLU A 180 5.82 -0.71 -1.44
C GLU A 180 5.59 -2.22 -1.35
N ARG A 181 5.44 -2.71 -0.13
CA ARG A 181 5.31 -4.14 0.17
C ARG A 181 4.21 -4.81 -0.66
N TYR A 182 3.15 -4.10 -0.99
CA TYR A 182 2.00 -4.61 -1.76
C TYR A 182 2.06 -4.22 -3.25
N ARG A 183 3.21 -3.72 -3.75
CA ARG A 183 3.37 -3.31 -5.15
C ARG A 183 2.91 -4.36 -6.17
N PRO A 184 3.27 -5.66 -6.05
CA PRO A 184 2.85 -6.64 -7.05
C PRO A 184 1.33 -6.88 -7.08
N LEU A 185 0.67 -6.81 -5.92
CA LEU A 185 -0.78 -6.89 -5.81
C LEU A 185 -1.46 -5.70 -6.51
N VAL A 186 -1.02 -4.49 -6.17
CA VAL A 186 -1.58 -3.23 -6.71
C VAL A 186 -1.33 -3.11 -8.21
N GLU A 187 -0.16 -3.56 -8.70
CA GLU A 187 0.14 -3.56 -10.14
C GLU A 187 -0.76 -4.54 -10.90
N ALA A 188 -1.07 -5.70 -10.33
CA ALA A 188 -1.99 -6.66 -10.94
C ALA A 188 -3.42 -6.09 -11.04
N GLU A 189 -3.94 -5.47 -9.98
CA GLU A 189 -5.26 -4.81 -10.01
C GLU A 189 -5.29 -3.66 -11.03
N ARG A 190 -4.25 -2.81 -11.06
CA ARG A 190 -4.13 -1.75 -12.08
C ARG A 190 -4.15 -2.32 -13.50
N THR A 191 -3.41 -3.40 -13.75
CA THR A 191 -3.38 -4.05 -15.07
C THR A 191 -4.75 -4.59 -15.45
N GLU A 192 -5.48 -5.23 -14.53
CA GLU A 192 -6.86 -5.66 -14.78
C GLU A 192 -7.74 -4.46 -15.17
N ALA A 193 -7.69 -3.38 -14.39
CA ALA A 193 -8.49 -2.17 -14.62
C ALA A 193 -8.28 -1.59 -16.03
N VAL A 194 -7.03 -1.55 -16.51
CA VAL A 194 -6.69 -0.97 -17.81
C VAL A 194 -6.92 -1.97 -18.95
N ASP A 195 -6.32 -3.14 -18.87
CA ASP A 195 -6.20 -4.06 -20.01
C ASP A 195 -7.44 -4.91 -20.19
N GLU A 196 -8.09 -5.31 -19.10
CA GLU A 196 -9.27 -6.19 -19.14
C GLU A 196 -10.57 -5.40 -19.05
N ARG A 197 -10.62 -4.37 -18.22
CA ARG A 197 -11.84 -3.59 -17.97
C ARG A 197 -11.92 -2.29 -18.80
N GLY A 198 -10.79 -1.81 -19.32
CA GLY A 198 -10.75 -0.61 -20.17
C GLY A 198 -11.06 0.70 -19.44
N PHE A 199 -10.84 0.76 -18.12
CA PHE A 199 -11.08 1.97 -17.33
C PHE A 199 -10.06 3.05 -17.67
N GLN A 200 -10.54 4.30 -17.71
CA GLN A 200 -9.77 5.45 -18.17
C GLN A 200 -9.48 6.47 -17.07
N GLY A 201 -9.98 6.25 -15.85
CA GLY A 201 -9.81 7.20 -14.76
C GLY A 201 -10.38 6.73 -13.44
N THR A 202 -10.11 7.53 -12.41
CA THR A 202 -10.57 7.31 -11.04
C THR A 202 -11.38 8.49 -10.53
N PRO A 203 -12.37 8.27 -9.63
CA PRO A 203 -12.88 6.96 -9.26
C PRO A 203 -13.70 6.37 -10.42
N THR A 204 -13.58 5.05 -10.64
CA THR A 204 -14.53 4.30 -11.47
C THR A 204 -15.44 3.51 -10.53
N VAL A 205 -16.73 3.85 -10.54
CA VAL A 205 -17.76 3.22 -9.69
C VAL A 205 -18.63 2.32 -10.54
N LEU A 206 -18.80 1.06 -10.11
CA LEU A 206 -19.71 0.10 -10.70
C LEU A 206 -20.79 -0.28 -9.69
N VAL A 207 -22.03 -0.45 -10.17
CA VAL A 207 -23.13 -1.08 -9.43
C VAL A 207 -23.55 -2.31 -10.22
N ASP A 208 -23.39 -3.50 -9.63
CA ASP A 208 -23.57 -4.80 -10.30
C ASP A 208 -22.83 -4.90 -11.65
N GLY A 209 -21.64 -4.31 -11.71
CA GLY A 209 -20.80 -4.29 -12.91
C GLY A 209 -21.15 -3.20 -13.92
N GLU A 210 -22.24 -2.45 -13.74
CA GLU A 210 -22.58 -1.30 -14.58
C GLU A 210 -21.94 -0.01 -14.06
N GLN A 211 -21.19 0.68 -14.93
CA GLN A 211 -20.51 1.91 -14.53
C GLN A 211 -21.51 3.06 -14.32
N VAL A 212 -21.37 3.75 -13.19
CA VAL A 212 -22.18 4.92 -12.83
C VAL A 212 -21.29 6.12 -12.53
N ALA A 213 -21.88 7.32 -12.59
CA ALA A 213 -21.15 8.51 -12.17
C ALA A 213 -20.93 8.49 -10.64
N PRO A 214 -19.77 8.95 -10.13
CA PRO A 214 -19.41 8.91 -8.71
C PRO A 214 -20.08 10.05 -7.92
N ARG A 215 -21.40 10.18 -8.06
CA ARG A 215 -22.23 11.16 -7.36
C ARG A 215 -23.31 10.43 -6.60
N TRP A 216 -23.64 10.92 -5.41
CA TRP A 216 -24.64 10.30 -4.56
C TRP A 216 -25.96 9.98 -5.28
N SER A 217 -26.51 10.94 -6.04
CA SER A 217 -27.80 10.76 -6.73
C SER A 217 -27.76 9.74 -7.89
N ASP A 218 -26.59 9.49 -8.48
CA ASP A 218 -26.42 8.45 -9.49
C ASP A 218 -26.28 7.07 -8.83
N LEU A 219 -25.46 6.99 -7.78
CA LEU A 219 -25.21 5.78 -7.02
C LEU A 219 -26.50 5.27 -6.33
N GLN A 220 -27.19 6.15 -5.60
CA GLN A 220 -28.47 5.85 -4.95
C GLN A 220 -29.47 5.30 -5.98
N ARG A 221 -29.68 5.99 -7.10
CA ARG A 221 -30.61 5.53 -8.14
C ARG A 221 -30.24 4.16 -8.70
N ALA A 222 -28.95 3.89 -8.90
CA ALA A 222 -28.50 2.59 -9.40
C ALA A 222 -28.75 1.47 -8.38
N VAL A 223 -28.41 1.68 -7.10
CA VAL A 223 -28.67 0.72 -6.02
C VAL A 223 -30.18 0.46 -5.87
N GLU A 224 -30.99 1.51 -5.89
CA GLU A 224 -32.45 1.40 -5.80
C GLU A 224 -33.09 0.62 -6.96
N ASN A 225 -32.49 0.68 -8.15
CA ASN A 225 -32.97 -0.08 -9.30
C ASN A 225 -32.51 -1.55 -9.29
N ALA A 226 -31.42 -1.85 -8.60
CA ALA A 226 -30.80 -3.17 -8.56
C ALA A 226 -31.35 -4.08 -7.43
N ARG A 227 -31.87 -3.47 -6.34
CA ARG A 227 -32.36 -4.20 -5.15
C ARG A 227 -33.78 -4.77 -5.26
#